data_AF-A0AAW2AUF9-F1
#
_entry.id   AF-A0AAW2AUF9-F1
#
_cell.length_a   1.000
_cell.length_b   1.000
_cell.length_c   1.000
_cell.angle_alpha   90.00
_cell.angle_beta   90.00
_cell.angle_gamma   90.00
#
_symmetry.space_group_name_H-M   'P 1'
#
loop_
_entity.id
_entity.type
_entity.pdbx_description
1 polymer ?
#
loop_
_entity_poly.entity_id
_entity_poly.type
_entity_poly.pdbx_seq_one_letter_code
_entity_poly.pdbx_strand_id
1 'polypeptide(L)'
;MTPVSDPSSFSSISKCSTKHLNLTYHVDFDRHVLKGKVALTVEVLEDKFSSLTLDSNDLKIFKVSANGQAAQFALGTKHKFKGSPLEITLPFELSRGQHVIVEIEYETSPSARALQWLTPKQTAGKKHPYIFSQCQATHCRTMVPCQDTPSVKHTYYAQVSVPKELVALMSALRDGQEPDPSDSSRVIYRFRQPVPMPSYLIALVVGALESREIGPRSRVWSEKEYVEEATFEFSETETMLKTAESLAGPYVWGQYDVLVLPPSFPYGGMENPCLTFVTPTVLAGDRSLAGVIAHEISHSWTGNLVTNKTWEHFWLNEGHTVYIERMIARCMQSEQLRQFKGIGGWKELQESVKQFGATNVLTNLVPNLHEVDTDEAFSSVPYEKGFALLYHLEELLGGPEVFMGFVKSYIQLFAYGSVTTEEWKNYLFTYFKDKVDILNKVDWNAWMHTPGMPPVKPQYDTTMADACTALCQKWVKAKEGDLTSFTEADVKQLNSPQLIEFVALLLQEEPLPLSHVKKMQEVYQLNSVKNAEVRFRWLRVCVRAHWEEAVPLALKMATEQGRMKFTRPLFKEVYNFSKYSDEAVKTFKEHRGALHPVTAMLVAKDLKIDG
;
A
#
# COMPACT_ATOMS: atom_id res chain seq x y z
N MET A 1 29.14 -5.40 15.84
CA MET A 1 27.71 -5.43 15.44
C MET A 1 27.45 -6.80 14.86
N THR A 2 26.48 -7.53 15.38
CA THR A 2 26.00 -8.78 14.77
C THR A 2 25.56 -8.46 13.34
N PRO A 3 25.94 -9.26 12.31
CA PRO A 3 25.44 -9.03 10.96
C PRO A 3 23.91 -9.01 11.00
N VAL A 4 23.30 -7.91 10.60
CA VAL A 4 21.83 -7.81 10.51
C VAL A 4 21.40 -8.77 9.40
N SER A 5 20.76 -9.89 9.77
CA SER A 5 20.10 -10.78 8.82
C SER A 5 18.64 -10.35 8.67
N ASP A 6 18.13 -10.30 7.45
CA ASP A 6 16.69 -10.15 7.23
C ASP A 6 16.02 -11.53 7.44
N PRO A 7 15.19 -11.73 8.48
CA PRO A 7 14.55 -13.02 8.74
C PRO A 7 13.60 -13.47 7.62
N SER A 8 13.24 -12.56 6.71
CA SER A 8 12.28 -12.78 5.62
C SER A 8 12.95 -13.20 4.30
N SER A 9 14.28 -13.26 4.24
CA SER A 9 15.05 -13.52 3.02
C SER A 9 16.12 -14.59 3.23
N PHE A 10 16.36 -15.41 2.20
CA PHE A 10 17.48 -16.35 2.12
C PHE A 10 18.75 -15.71 1.56
N SER A 11 18.66 -14.47 1.11
CA SER A 11 19.69 -13.87 0.27
C SER A 11 21.00 -13.64 1.00
N SER A 12 22.10 -13.77 0.24
CA SER A 12 23.48 -13.59 0.74
C SER A 12 23.87 -12.12 0.96
N ILE A 13 23.06 -11.34 1.68
CA ILE A 13 23.18 -9.88 1.80
C ILE A 13 24.48 -9.41 2.48
N SER A 14 25.14 -10.27 3.26
CA SER A 14 26.46 -10.01 3.86
C SER A 14 27.62 -10.28 2.90
N LYS A 15 27.40 -11.08 1.85
CA LYS A 15 28.44 -11.54 0.91
C LYS A 15 28.43 -10.79 -0.41
N CYS A 16 27.27 -10.32 -0.86
CA CYS A 16 27.12 -9.62 -2.13
C CYS A 16 25.92 -8.68 -2.14
N SER A 17 25.95 -7.70 -3.05
CA SER A 17 24.89 -6.72 -3.24
C SER A 17 24.59 -6.51 -4.72
N THR A 18 23.33 -6.72 -5.10
CA THR A 18 22.83 -6.43 -6.44
C THR A 18 22.76 -4.91 -6.65
N LYS A 19 23.34 -4.42 -7.74
CA LYS A 19 23.40 -2.98 -8.10
C LYS A 19 22.52 -2.59 -9.27
N HIS A 20 22.29 -3.52 -10.19
CA HIS A 20 21.50 -3.29 -11.38
C HIS A 20 20.78 -4.55 -11.84
N LEU A 21 19.56 -4.40 -12.35
CA LEU A 21 18.80 -5.45 -13.03
C LEU A 21 18.58 -5.03 -14.49
N ASN A 22 18.87 -5.92 -15.43
CA ASN A 22 18.33 -5.83 -16.79
C ASN A 22 17.27 -6.92 -16.96
N LEU A 23 16.01 -6.50 -17.11
CA LEU A 23 14.84 -7.36 -17.16
C LEU A 23 14.31 -7.46 -18.59
N THR A 24 14.00 -8.67 -19.01
CA THR A 24 13.21 -8.92 -20.22
C THR A 24 12.01 -9.77 -19.86
N TYR A 25 10.82 -9.31 -20.21
CA TYR A 25 9.57 -10.03 -20.01
C TYR A 25 8.84 -10.24 -21.31
N HIS A 26 8.29 -11.44 -21.46
CA HIS A 26 7.22 -11.72 -22.41
C HIS A 26 5.98 -12.13 -21.61
N VAL A 27 4.93 -11.31 -21.73
CA VAL A 27 3.67 -11.45 -20.98
C VAL A 27 2.70 -12.38 -21.70
N ASP A 28 2.46 -13.56 -21.16
CA ASP A 28 1.63 -14.61 -21.76
C ASP A 28 0.30 -14.71 -21.00
N PHE A 29 -0.74 -14.04 -21.52
CA PHE A 29 -2.07 -14.02 -20.92
C PHE A 29 -2.81 -15.36 -21.04
N ASP A 30 -2.50 -16.20 -22.02
CA ASP A 30 -3.17 -17.49 -22.17
C ASP A 30 -2.69 -18.49 -21.12
N ARG A 31 -1.39 -18.46 -20.81
CA ARG A 31 -0.76 -19.33 -19.80
C ARG A 31 -0.71 -18.69 -18.41
N HIS A 32 -1.01 -17.39 -18.28
CA HIS A 32 -0.83 -16.59 -17.08
C HIS A 32 0.61 -16.64 -16.53
N VAL A 33 1.60 -16.46 -17.40
CA VAL A 33 3.02 -16.48 -17.00
C VAL A 33 3.79 -15.30 -17.58
N LEU A 34 4.82 -14.87 -16.85
CA LEU A 34 5.90 -14.08 -17.40
C LEU A 34 7.04 -15.03 -17.76
N LYS A 35 7.39 -15.09 -19.05
CA LYS A 35 8.67 -15.66 -19.48
C LYS A 35 9.71 -14.57 -19.25
N GLY A 36 10.60 -14.81 -18.30
CA GLY A 36 11.52 -13.83 -17.77
C GLY A 36 12.97 -14.15 -18.10
N LYS A 37 13.73 -13.10 -18.33
CA LYS A 37 15.19 -13.13 -18.28
C LYS A 37 15.65 -11.96 -17.42
N VAL A 38 16.49 -12.23 -16.43
CA VAL A 38 17.10 -11.19 -15.60
C VAL A 38 18.62 -11.30 -15.66
N ALA A 39 19.30 -10.20 -15.90
CA ALA A 39 20.74 -10.08 -15.69
C ALA A 39 20.99 -9.17 -14.47
N LEU A 40 21.53 -9.76 -13.41
CA LEU A 40 21.85 -9.12 -12.14
C LEU A 40 23.32 -8.70 -12.16
N THR A 41 23.60 -7.40 -12.10
CA THR A 41 24.95 -6.91 -11.80
C THR A 41 25.16 -6.96 -10.29
N VAL A 42 26.02 -7.87 -9.83
CA VAL A 42 26.27 -8.16 -8.42
C VAL A 42 27.67 -7.69 -8.03
N GLU A 43 27.77 -6.86 -6.98
CA GLU A 43 29.03 -6.49 -6.32
C GLU A 43 29.37 -7.50 -5.21
N VAL A 44 30.62 -7.94 -5.17
CA VAL A 44 31.14 -8.86 -4.15
C VAL A 44 31.62 -8.11 -2.91
N LEU A 45 31.20 -8.59 -1.73
CA LEU A 45 31.50 -8.01 -0.41
C LEU A 45 32.35 -8.92 0.48
N GLU A 46 32.93 -9.99 -0.07
CA GLU A 46 33.85 -10.89 0.64
C GLU A 46 35.11 -11.18 -0.20
N ASP A 47 36.20 -11.60 0.44
CA ASP A 47 37.51 -11.70 -0.23
C ASP A 47 37.64 -12.95 -1.12
N LYS A 48 36.81 -13.97 -0.86
CA LYS A 48 36.70 -15.21 -1.63
C LYS A 48 35.23 -15.54 -1.86
N PHE A 49 34.73 -15.22 -3.04
CA PHE A 49 33.33 -15.39 -3.42
C PHE A 49 33.21 -16.31 -4.63
N SER A 50 32.51 -17.42 -4.45
CA SER A 50 32.28 -18.43 -5.50
C SER A 50 30.82 -18.87 -5.61
N SER A 51 29.95 -18.36 -4.73
CA SER A 51 28.53 -18.68 -4.75
C SER A 51 27.68 -17.59 -4.14
N LEU A 52 26.41 -17.55 -4.55
CA LEU A 52 25.39 -16.69 -3.97
C LEU A 52 24.06 -17.41 -3.84
N THR A 53 23.24 -16.91 -2.94
CA THR A 53 21.84 -17.31 -2.78
C THR A 53 20.93 -16.13 -3.11
N LEU A 54 19.94 -16.38 -3.96
CA LEU A 54 18.83 -15.47 -4.25
C LEU A 54 17.53 -16.04 -3.68
N ASP A 55 16.57 -15.16 -3.42
CA ASP A 55 15.20 -15.56 -3.14
C ASP A 55 14.47 -15.94 -4.43
N SER A 56 13.71 -17.04 -4.37
CA SER A 56 12.79 -17.44 -5.44
C SER A 56 11.56 -18.10 -4.82
N ASN A 57 10.39 -17.99 -5.45
CA ASN A 57 9.22 -18.73 -5.00
C ASN A 57 8.36 -19.15 -6.19
N ASP A 58 8.27 -20.45 -6.42
CA ASP A 58 7.54 -21.06 -7.54
C ASP A 58 7.96 -20.52 -8.92
N LEU A 59 9.23 -20.16 -9.05
CA LEU A 59 9.86 -19.85 -10.33
C LEU A 59 10.44 -21.12 -10.97
N LYS A 60 10.14 -21.32 -12.25
CA LYS A 60 10.78 -22.37 -13.05
C LYS A 60 12.07 -21.82 -13.64
N ILE A 61 13.21 -22.23 -13.10
CA ILE A 61 14.53 -21.81 -13.60
C ILE A 61 14.97 -22.73 -14.74
N PHE A 62 15.32 -22.15 -15.89
CA PHE A 62 15.78 -22.89 -17.07
C PHE A 62 17.29 -22.90 -17.19
N LYS A 63 17.94 -21.75 -16.97
CA LYS A 63 19.36 -21.57 -17.21
C LYS A 63 19.91 -20.46 -16.33
N VAL A 64 21.13 -20.66 -15.85
CA VAL A 64 21.92 -19.64 -15.15
C VAL A 64 23.30 -19.54 -15.80
N SER A 65 23.78 -18.32 -15.98
CA SER A 65 25.15 -18.05 -16.44
C SER A 65 25.77 -16.89 -15.66
N ALA A 66 27.09 -16.87 -15.57
CA ALA A 66 27.88 -15.81 -14.96
C ALA A 66 28.90 -15.30 -15.98
N ASN A 67 28.80 -14.02 -16.36
CA ASN A 67 29.63 -13.40 -17.42
C ASN A 67 29.66 -14.24 -18.72
N GLY A 68 28.52 -14.79 -19.11
CA GLY A 68 28.37 -15.61 -20.31
C GLY A 68 28.81 -17.08 -20.19
N GLN A 69 29.41 -17.48 -19.07
CA GLN A 69 29.77 -18.87 -18.80
C GLN A 69 28.66 -19.58 -18.03
N ALA A 70 28.37 -20.84 -18.36
CA ALA A 70 27.36 -21.61 -17.63
C ALA A 70 27.72 -21.71 -16.14
N ALA A 71 26.75 -21.43 -15.27
CA ALA A 71 26.90 -21.54 -13.82
C ALA A 71 26.03 -22.71 -13.32
N GLN A 72 26.49 -23.39 -12.28
CA GLN A 72 25.67 -24.42 -11.63
C GLN A 72 24.64 -23.75 -10.72
N PHE A 73 23.44 -24.31 -10.64
CA PHE A 73 22.42 -23.83 -9.72
C PHE A 73 21.60 -24.98 -9.12
N ALA A 74 21.06 -24.75 -7.94
CA ALA A 74 20.13 -25.64 -7.26
C ALA A 74 19.03 -24.84 -6.55
N LEU A 75 17.82 -25.39 -6.51
CA LEU A 75 16.76 -24.90 -5.64
C LEU A 75 16.82 -25.69 -4.33
N GLY A 76 17.04 -25.01 -3.21
CA GLY A 76 17.01 -25.64 -1.89
C GLY A 76 15.59 -25.96 -1.43
N THR A 77 15.48 -26.42 -0.17
CA THR A 77 14.19 -26.82 0.40
C THR A 77 13.19 -25.65 0.44
N LYS A 78 12.00 -25.88 -0.12
CA LYS A 78 10.92 -24.88 -0.09
C LYS A 78 10.45 -24.64 1.34
N HIS A 79 10.50 -23.38 1.73
CA HIS A 79 9.91 -22.86 2.95
C HIS A 79 8.47 -22.38 2.71
N LYS A 80 7.61 -22.47 3.73
CA LYS A 80 6.17 -22.23 3.64
C LYS A 80 5.80 -20.92 2.93
N PHE A 81 6.39 -19.80 3.36
CA PHE A 81 6.10 -18.47 2.81
C PHE A 81 7.29 -17.79 2.11
N LYS A 82 8.53 -18.02 2.57
CA LYS A 82 9.75 -17.45 1.98
C LYS A 82 10.09 -17.98 0.58
N GLY A 83 9.54 -19.13 0.17
CA GLY A 83 9.87 -19.79 -1.10
C GLY A 83 11.06 -20.73 -0.99
N SER A 84 11.82 -20.89 -2.07
CA SER A 84 13.02 -21.75 -2.12
C SER A 84 14.27 -20.89 -2.37
N PRO A 85 15.37 -21.10 -1.62
CA PRO A 85 16.62 -20.44 -1.93
C PRO A 85 17.15 -20.95 -3.28
N LEU A 86 17.48 -20.04 -4.19
CA LEU A 86 18.18 -20.34 -5.43
C LEU A 86 19.68 -20.18 -5.19
N GLU A 87 20.37 -21.30 -5.04
CA GLU A 87 21.82 -21.36 -4.84
C GLU A 87 22.52 -21.40 -6.20
N ILE A 88 23.48 -20.51 -6.41
CA ILE A 88 24.23 -20.38 -7.67
C ILE A 88 25.71 -20.51 -7.35
N THR A 89 26.39 -21.45 -8.01
CA THR A 89 27.85 -21.62 -7.96
C THR A 89 28.47 -21.03 -9.21
N LEU A 90 29.34 -20.05 -9.02
CA LEU A 90 30.06 -19.39 -10.09
C LEU A 90 31.16 -20.31 -10.64
N PRO A 91 31.46 -20.26 -11.95
CA PRO A 91 32.53 -21.05 -12.55
C PRO A 91 33.94 -20.51 -12.24
N PHE A 92 34.05 -19.42 -11.47
CA PHE A 92 35.28 -18.75 -11.09
C PHE A 92 35.12 -18.10 -9.71
N GLU A 93 36.24 -17.80 -9.05
CA GLU A 93 36.27 -17.04 -7.80
C GLU A 93 36.41 -15.54 -8.07
N LEU A 94 35.82 -14.74 -7.19
CA LEU A 94 35.92 -13.29 -7.17
C LEU A 94 36.37 -12.80 -5.79
N SER A 95 36.92 -11.60 -5.77
CA SER A 95 37.31 -10.88 -4.55
C SER A 95 36.46 -9.62 -4.35
N ARG A 96 36.48 -9.12 -3.12
CA ARG A 96 35.79 -7.90 -2.69
C ARG A 96 35.94 -6.74 -3.68
N GLY A 97 34.83 -6.10 -4.00
CA GLY A 97 34.73 -4.98 -4.94
C GLY A 97 34.65 -5.38 -6.42
N GLN A 98 34.88 -6.65 -6.76
CA GLN A 98 34.64 -7.14 -8.11
C GLN A 98 33.14 -7.28 -8.39
N HIS A 99 32.80 -7.26 -9.67
CA HIS A 99 31.43 -7.36 -10.16
C HIS A 99 31.25 -8.60 -11.05
N VAL A 100 30.06 -9.19 -11.01
CA VAL A 100 29.64 -10.27 -11.91
C VAL A 100 28.24 -10.01 -12.43
N ILE A 101 28.00 -10.36 -13.68
CA ILE A 101 26.67 -10.37 -14.28
C ILE A 101 26.14 -11.80 -14.22
N VAL A 102 25.16 -12.03 -13.36
CA VAL A 102 24.45 -13.32 -13.23
C VAL A 102 23.17 -13.23 -14.04
N GLU A 103 23.09 -14.00 -15.12
CA GLU A 103 21.95 -14.03 -16.02
C GLU A 103 21.12 -15.30 -15.81
N ILE A 104 19.81 -15.12 -15.59
CA ILE A 104 18.87 -16.19 -15.27
C ILE A 104 17.70 -16.14 -16.24
N GLU A 105 17.44 -17.25 -16.93
CA GLU A 105 16.22 -17.46 -17.73
C GLU A 105 15.23 -18.29 -16.91
N TYR A 106 13.99 -17.80 -16.79
CA TYR A 106 12.98 -18.38 -15.91
C TYR A 106 11.54 -18.14 -16.41
N GLU A 107 10.58 -18.78 -15.76
CA GLU A 107 9.15 -18.53 -15.94
C GLU A 107 8.45 -18.45 -14.59
N THR A 108 7.51 -17.52 -14.44
CA THR A 108 6.68 -17.41 -13.22
C THR A 108 5.62 -18.50 -13.18
N SER A 109 5.14 -18.84 -11.98
CA SER A 109 3.91 -19.64 -11.84
C SER A 109 2.65 -18.81 -12.16
N PRO A 110 1.59 -19.41 -12.72
CA PRO A 110 0.25 -18.80 -12.75
C PRO A 110 -0.30 -18.39 -11.39
N SER A 111 0.23 -18.98 -10.31
CA SER A 111 -0.10 -18.68 -8.93
C SER A 111 0.90 -17.74 -8.24
N ALA A 112 1.77 -17.05 -9.01
CA ALA A 112 2.74 -16.12 -8.45
C ALA A 112 2.03 -15.05 -7.61
N ARG A 113 2.34 -14.97 -6.31
CA ARG A 113 1.66 -14.05 -5.37
C ARG A 113 1.84 -12.58 -5.75
N ALA A 114 2.95 -12.23 -6.40
CA ALA A 114 3.15 -10.88 -6.90
C ALA A 114 2.22 -10.50 -8.04
N LEU A 115 1.67 -11.46 -8.81
CA LEU A 115 0.99 -11.18 -10.06
C LEU A 115 -0.49 -11.51 -9.97
N GLN A 116 -1.32 -10.54 -10.36
CA GLN A 116 -2.73 -10.80 -10.53
C GLN A 116 -3.12 -10.71 -12.00
N TRP A 117 -3.56 -11.84 -12.54
CA TRP A 117 -4.11 -11.96 -13.88
C TRP A 117 -5.64 -11.78 -13.84
N LEU A 118 -6.14 -10.84 -14.64
CA LEU A 118 -7.55 -10.54 -14.78
C LEU A 118 -8.02 -10.92 -16.18
N THR A 119 -9.11 -11.68 -16.20
CA THR A 119 -9.87 -11.93 -17.42
C THR A 119 -10.53 -10.64 -17.91
N PRO A 120 -10.92 -10.56 -19.20
CA PRO A 120 -11.68 -9.41 -19.70
C PRO A 120 -12.88 -9.05 -18.84
N LYS A 121 -13.63 -10.04 -18.30
CA LYS A 121 -14.82 -9.80 -17.47
C LYS A 121 -14.53 -9.04 -16.16
N GLN A 122 -13.29 -9.13 -15.65
CA GLN A 122 -12.85 -8.46 -14.42
C GLN A 122 -12.37 -7.02 -14.65
N THR A 123 -12.10 -6.63 -15.90
CA THR A 123 -11.69 -5.26 -16.27
C THR A 123 -12.89 -4.33 -16.40
N ALA A 124 -12.68 -3.01 -16.42
CA ALA A 124 -13.75 -2.03 -16.66
C ALA A 124 -14.28 -2.13 -18.10
N GLY A 125 -13.38 -2.22 -19.09
CA GLY A 125 -13.73 -2.23 -20.51
C GLY A 125 -14.31 -3.55 -21.03
N LYS A 126 -14.26 -4.63 -20.24
CA LYS A 126 -14.83 -5.97 -20.55
C LYS A 126 -14.28 -6.66 -21.80
N LYS A 127 -13.26 -6.11 -22.45
CA LYS A 127 -12.75 -6.55 -23.76
C LYS A 127 -11.36 -7.17 -23.71
N HIS A 128 -10.44 -6.57 -22.96
CA HIS A 128 -9.04 -6.97 -22.91
C HIS A 128 -8.69 -7.55 -21.54
N PRO A 129 -7.73 -8.49 -21.45
CA PRO A 129 -7.22 -8.93 -20.17
C PRO A 129 -6.34 -7.84 -19.52
N TYR A 130 -6.00 -8.04 -18.26
CA TYR A 130 -5.18 -7.10 -17.49
C TYR A 130 -4.29 -7.87 -16.52
N ILE A 131 -3.06 -7.41 -16.30
CA ILE A 131 -2.19 -7.88 -15.23
C ILE A 131 -1.63 -6.68 -14.48
N PHE A 132 -1.52 -6.81 -13.16
CA PHE A 132 -0.69 -5.93 -12.35
C PHE A 132 0.09 -6.73 -11.32
N SER A 133 1.18 -6.14 -10.84
CA SER A 133 1.98 -6.69 -9.76
C SER A 133 1.77 -5.97 -8.42
N GLN A 134 1.98 -6.69 -7.32
CA GLN A 134 2.14 -6.16 -5.97
C GLN A 134 3.30 -6.91 -5.28
N CYS A 135 4.46 -6.26 -5.17
CA CYS A 135 5.68 -6.91 -4.69
C CYS A 135 5.91 -6.77 -3.17
N GLN A 136 5.39 -5.71 -2.55
CA GLN A 136 5.51 -5.51 -1.10
C GLN A 136 4.69 -6.57 -0.34
N ALA A 137 5.24 -7.22 0.70
CA ALA A 137 6.61 -7.07 1.24
C ALA A 137 7.66 -7.93 0.52
N THR A 138 7.38 -9.22 0.31
CA THR A 138 8.37 -10.23 -0.12
C THR A 138 7.89 -11.05 -1.32
N HIS A 139 7.10 -10.43 -2.19
CA HIS A 139 6.51 -11.11 -3.34
C HIS A 139 7.34 -10.95 -4.61
N CYS A 140 8.30 -10.01 -4.66
CA CYS A 140 9.15 -9.84 -5.85
C CYS A 140 9.84 -11.16 -6.24
N ARG A 141 10.22 -12.01 -5.28
CA ARG A 141 10.76 -13.36 -5.50
C ARG A 141 9.86 -14.34 -6.26
N THR A 142 8.56 -14.06 -6.37
CA THR A 142 7.60 -14.84 -7.19
C THR A 142 7.52 -14.33 -8.64
N MET A 143 8.08 -13.14 -8.90
CA MET A 143 8.11 -12.51 -10.22
C MET A 143 9.53 -12.51 -10.82
N VAL A 144 10.57 -12.41 -9.99
CA VAL A 144 11.99 -12.31 -10.38
C VAL A 144 12.85 -13.06 -9.36
N PRO A 145 13.84 -13.87 -9.75
CA PRO A 145 14.84 -14.35 -8.79
C PRO A 145 15.75 -13.18 -8.42
N CYS A 146 15.75 -12.76 -7.14
CA CYS A 146 16.46 -11.56 -6.71
C CYS A 146 16.87 -11.61 -5.23
N GLN A 147 17.64 -10.63 -4.78
CA GLN A 147 17.79 -10.37 -3.34
C GLN A 147 16.52 -9.68 -2.84
N ASP A 148 15.53 -10.46 -2.39
CA ASP A 148 14.19 -9.96 -2.05
C ASP A 148 14.11 -9.49 -0.59
N THR A 149 14.87 -8.43 -0.33
CA THR A 149 15.02 -7.75 0.95
C THR A 149 15.14 -6.24 0.72
N PRO A 150 14.55 -5.39 1.58
CA PRO A 150 14.67 -3.95 1.42
C PRO A 150 16.07 -3.41 1.78
N SER A 151 16.98 -4.25 2.31
CA SER A 151 18.36 -3.87 2.59
C SER A 151 19.21 -3.70 1.33
N VAL A 152 18.77 -4.24 0.18
CA VAL A 152 19.49 -4.14 -1.10
C VAL A 152 18.71 -3.20 -2.02
N LYS A 153 19.38 -2.15 -2.51
CA LYS A 153 18.83 -1.24 -3.52
C LYS A 153 19.59 -1.37 -4.83
N HIS A 154 18.85 -1.37 -5.93
CA HIS A 154 19.39 -1.50 -7.28
C HIS A 154 18.67 -0.56 -8.25
N THR A 155 19.36 -0.17 -9.31
CA THR A 155 18.73 0.44 -10.48
C THR A 155 18.17 -0.66 -11.39
N TYR A 156 17.30 -0.33 -12.35
CA TYR A 156 16.93 -1.32 -13.36
C TYR A 156 16.64 -0.72 -14.74
N TYR A 157 16.83 -1.58 -15.74
CA TYR A 157 16.33 -1.41 -17.09
C TYR A 157 15.40 -2.57 -17.42
N ALA A 158 14.31 -2.31 -18.13
CA ALA A 158 13.36 -3.36 -18.49
C ALA A 158 12.86 -3.24 -19.93
N GLN A 159 12.65 -4.40 -20.55
CA GLN A 159 11.96 -4.55 -21.83
C GLN A 159 10.79 -5.51 -21.63
N VAL A 160 9.59 -5.08 -22.02
CA VAL A 160 8.36 -5.84 -21.78
C VAL A 160 7.61 -6.00 -23.10
N SER A 161 7.60 -7.23 -23.63
CA SER A 161 6.82 -7.62 -24.81
C SER A 161 5.39 -7.96 -24.41
N VAL A 162 4.42 -7.25 -24.99
CA VAL A 162 2.96 -7.39 -24.74
C VAL A 162 2.17 -7.43 -26.05
N PRO A 163 0.94 -7.99 -26.08
CA PRO A 163 0.05 -7.84 -27.23
C PRO A 163 -0.11 -6.37 -27.64
N LYS A 164 -0.06 -6.07 -28.95
CA LYS A 164 0.04 -4.70 -29.48
C LYS A 164 -1.14 -3.78 -29.15
N GLU A 165 -2.27 -4.34 -28.75
CA GLU A 165 -3.46 -3.62 -28.29
C GLU A 165 -3.39 -3.21 -26.81
N LEU A 166 -2.36 -3.64 -26.07
CA LEU A 166 -2.17 -3.35 -24.66
C LEU A 166 -0.96 -2.44 -24.44
N VAL A 167 -0.97 -1.73 -23.32
CA VAL A 167 0.11 -0.87 -22.86
C VAL A 167 0.75 -1.50 -21.63
N ALA A 168 2.09 -1.54 -21.60
CA ALA A 168 2.83 -1.85 -20.39
C ALA A 168 3.26 -0.56 -19.67
N LEU A 169 3.23 -0.58 -18.34
CA LEU A 169 3.91 0.42 -17.51
C LEU A 169 4.67 -0.29 -16.38
N MET A 170 5.71 0.36 -15.87
CA MET A 170 6.51 -0.12 -14.74
C MET A 170 6.82 1.03 -13.78
N SER A 171 7.35 0.71 -12.60
CA SER A 171 7.85 1.70 -11.61
C SER A 171 9.16 2.39 -12.05
N ALA A 172 9.15 3.00 -13.24
CA ALA A 172 10.30 3.53 -13.95
C ALA A 172 9.89 4.59 -14.98
N LEU A 173 10.88 5.34 -15.47
CA LEU A 173 10.70 6.25 -16.61
C LEU A 173 10.49 5.44 -17.89
N ARG A 174 9.51 5.82 -18.72
CA ARG A 174 9.32 5.23 -20.07
C ARG A 174 10.47 5.63 -20.99
N ASP A 175 11.01 4.66 -21.72
CA ASP A 175 12.17 4.78 -22.62
C ASP A 175 11.82 4.35 -24.06
N GLY A 176 10.57 4.64 -24.46
CA GLY A 176 10.04 4.35 -25.79
C GLY A 176 9.42 2.96 -25.94
N GLN A 177 8.96 2.69 -27.16
CA GLN A 177 8.35 1.42 -27.56
C GLN A 177 8.67 1.12 -29.03
N GLU A 178 8.66 -0.15 -29.41
CA GLU A 178 8.84 -0.59 -30.80
C GLU A 178 8.09 -1.92 -31.06
N PRO A 179 7.71 -2.23 -32.31
CA PRO A 179 7.17 -3.55 -32.64
C PRO A 179 8.13 -4.66 -32.22
N ASP A 180 7.61 -5.77 -31.69
CA ASP A 180 8.45 -6.90 -31.30
C ASP A 180 9.02 -7.57 -32.57
N PRO A 181 10.36 -7.63 -32.74
CA PRO A 181 10.98 -8.19 -33.94
C PRO A 181 10.77 -9.72 -34.05
N SER A 182 10.43 -10.39 -32.95
CA SER A 182 10.16 -11.82 -32.90
C SER A 182 8.69 -12.18 -33.10
N ASP A 183 7.78 -11.21 -32.93
CA ASP A 183 6.33 -11.40 -33.07
C ASP A 183 5.60 -10.09 -33.44
N SER A 184 5.22 -9.95 -34.71
CA SER A 184 4.52 -8.76 -35.23
C SER A 184 3.14 -8.47 -34.60
N SER A 185 2.58 -9.40 -33.82
CA SER A 185 1.35 -9.16 -33.04
C SER A 185 1.61 -8.42 -31.73
N ARG A 186 2.87 -8.14 -31.40
CA ARG A 186 3.30 -7.60 -30.11
C ARG A 186 4.11 -6.31 -30.25
N VAL A 187 4.23 -5.61 -29.14
CA VAL A 187 5.05 -4.40 -28.97
C VAL A 187 5.93 -4.57 -27.73
N ILE A 188 7.16 -4.09 -27.82
CA ILE A 188 8.10 -4.02 -26.70
C ILE A 188 8.07 -2.61 -26.13
N TYR A 189 7.77 -2.49 -24.84
CA TYR A 189 7.93 -1.26 -24.07
C TYR A 189 9.25 -1.29 -23.30
N ARG A 190 9.95 -0.14 -23.25
CA ARG A 190 11.24 0.00 -22.57
C ARG A 190 11.12 0.94 -21.38
N PHE A 191 11.83 0.62 -20.30
CA PHE A 191 11.79 1.39 -19.05
C PHE A 191 13.16 1.51 -18.42
N ARG A 192 13.41 2.66 -17.77
CA ARG A 192 14.65 2.95 -17.05
C ARG A 192 14.34 3.52 -15.67
N GLN A 193 14.79 2.84 -14.63
CA GLN A 193 14.81 3.34 -13.25
C GLN A 193 16.24 3.69 -12.85
N PRO A 194 16.65 4.96 -12.95
CA PRO A 194 18.01 5.38 -12.67
C PRO A 194 18.30 5.56 -11.16
N VAL A 195 17.26 5.64 -10.31
CA VAL A 195 17.43 5.81 -8.87
C VAL A 195 17.42 4.43 -8.21
N PRO A 196 18.41 4.07 -7.36
CA PRO A 196 18.42 2.80 -6.66
C PRO A 196 17.19 2.62 -5.76
N MET A 197 16.47 1.51 -5.94
CA MET A 197 15.28 1.16 -5.16
C MET A 197 15.36 -0.30 -4.68
N PRO A 198 14.72 -0.66 -3.56
CA PRO A 198 14.54 -2.04 -3.14
C PRO A 198 13.63 -2.83 -4.10
N SER A 199 13.80 -4.14 -4.15
CA SER A 199 13.07 -5.05 -5.05
C SER A 199 11.55 -5.03 -4.87
N TYR A 200 11.06 -4.77 -3.65
CA TYR A 200 9.62 -4.67 -3.39
C TYR A 200 8.92 -3.53 -4.14
N LEU A 201 9.68 -2.56 -4.67
CA LEU A 201 9.18 -1.44 -5.46
C LEU A 201 9.20 -1.70 -6.97
N ILE A 202 9.66 -2.86 -7.44
CA ILE A 202 9.49 -3.25 -8.84
C ILE A 202 8.00 -3.49 -9.08
N ALA A 203 7.42 -2.76 -10.04
CA ALA A 203 6.04 -2.94 -10.45
C ALA A 203 5.92 -3.11 -11.95
N LEU A 204 4.93 -3.89 -12.37
CA LEU A 204 4.50 -4.11 -13.74
C LEU A 204 2.98 -4.02 -13.81
N VAL A 205 2.48 -3.35 -14.84
CA VAL A 205 1.09 -3.43 -15.26
C VAL A 205 1.02 -3.60 -16.77
N VAL A 206 0.09 -4.42 -17.25
CA VAL A 206 -0.24 -4.52 -18.68
C VAL A 206 -1.75 -4.57 -18.84
N GLY A 207 -2.30 -3.67 -19.66
CA GLY A 207 -3.73 -3.62 -19.94
C GLY A 207 -4.08 -2.57 -21.00
N ALA A 208 -5.37 -2.41 -21.27
CA ALA A 208 -5.88 -1.37 -22.17
C ALA A 208 -5.91 0.00 -21.46
N LEU A 209 -4.74 0.63 -21.34
CA LEU A 209 -4.54 1.86 -20.56
C LEU A 209 -4.54 3.10 -21.45
N GLU A 210 -5.22 4.14 -20.99
CA GLU A 210 -5.12 5.51 -21.50
C GLU A 210 -4.43 6.41 -20.47
N SER A 211 -4.00 7.60 -20.91
CA SER A 211 -3.53 8.63 -19.99
C SER A 211 -4.02 10.03 -20.30
N ARG A 212 -4.01 10.87 -19.27
CA ARG A 212 -4.22 12.33 -19.34
C ARG A 212 -3.17 13.02 -18.46
N GLU A 213 -2.82 14.24 -18.82
CA GLU A 213 -1.91 15.07 -18.02
C GLU A 213 -2.69 15.72 -16.87
N ILE A 214 -2.13 15.66 -15.66
CA ILE A 214 -2.71 16.27 -14.45
C ILE A 214 -1.74 17.28 -13.81
N GLY A 215 -0.56 17.46 -14.40
CA GLY A 215 0.47 18.37 -13.91
C GLY A 215 1.70 18.39 -14.82
N PRO A 216 2.70 19.24 -14.53
CA PRO A 216 3.89 19.42 -15.37
C PRO A 216 4.81 18.19 -15.41
N ARG A 217 4.65 17.26 -14.47
CA ARG A 217 5.46 16.04 -14.31
C ARG A 217 4.60 14.83 -13.91
N SER A 218 3.30 14.90 -14.18
CA SER A 218 2.33 13.90 -13.72
C SER A 218 1.28 13.61 -14.77
N ARG A 219 1.09 12.32 -15.04
CA ARG A 219 -0.03 11.78 -15.78
C ARG A 219 -0.86 10.90 -14.87
N VAL A 220 -2.16 10.86 -15.12
CA VAL A 220 -3.01 9.78 -14.64
C VAL A 220 -3.15 8.74 -15.74
N TRP A 221 -3.11 7.46 -15.35
CA TRP A 221 -3.32 6.29 -16.19
C TRP A 221 -4.50 5.49 -15.66
N SER A 222 -5.35 4.98 -16.54
CA SER A 222 -6.41 4.03 -16.18
C SER A 222 -6.96 3.35 -17.43
N GLU A 223 -7.90 2.41 -17.25
CA GLU A 223 -8.84 2.07 -18.33
C GLU A 223 -9.65 3.32 -18.73
N LYS A 224 -10.03 3.42 -20.00
CA LYS A 224 -10.71 4.60 -20.57
C LYS A 224 -11.99 5.01 -19.81
N GLU A 225 -12.66 4.05 -19.18
CA GLU A 225 -13.88 4.27 -18.41
C GLU A 225 -13.67 5.17 -17.19
N TYR A 226 -12.44 5.23 -16.65
CA TYR A 226 -12.12 5.98 -15.43
C TYR A 226 -11.21 7.20 -15.67
N VAL A 227 -10.63 7.37 -16.86
CA VAL A 227 -9.51 8.31 -17.03
C VAL A 227 -9.92 9.77 -16.84
N GLU A 228 -11.12 10.14 -17.26
CA GLU A 228 -11.64 11.51 -17.08
C GLU A 228 -12.00 11.79 -15.61
N GLU A 229 -12.63 10.83 -14.93
CA GLU A 229 -12.93 10.96 -13.49
C GLU A 229 -11.64 11.06 -12.67
N ALA A 230 -10.65 10.23 -12.98
CA ALA A 230 -9.35 10.24 -12.32
C ALA A 230 -8.55 11.52 -12.60
N THR A 231 -8.70 12.11 -13.80
CA THR A 231 -8.08 13.40 -14.14
C THR A 231 -8.62 14.52 -13.25
N PHE A 232 -9.94 14.55 -13.02
CA PHE A 232 -10.55 15.50 -12.11
C PHE A 232 -10.17 15.25 -10.65
N GLU A 233 -10.18 13.99 -10.22
CA GLU A 233 -9.93 13.60 -8.82
C GLU A 233 -8.51 13.98 -8.37
N PHE A 234 -7.52 13.78 -9.25
CA PHE A 234 -6.10 13.93 -8.92
C PHE A 234 -5.47 15.22 -9.44
N SER A 235 -6.27 16.21 -9.84
CA SER A 235 -5.76 17.49 -10.36
C SER A 235 -4.89 18.29 -9.35
N GLU A 236 -4.94 17.95 -8.07
CA GLU A 236 -4.16 18.60 -7.00
C GLU A 236 -2.79 17.94 -6.74
N THR A 237 -2.45 16.90 -7.50
CA THR A 237 -1.21 16.13 -7.35
C THR A 237 0.04 17.01 -7.37
N GLU A 238 0.14 17.97 -8.29
CA GLU A 238 1.31 18.86 -8.36
C GLU A 238 1.38 19.80 -7.14
N THR A 239 0.24 20.26 -6.62
CA THR A 239 0.23 21.07 -5.39
C THR A 239 0.74 20.25 -4.22
N MET A 240 0.26 19.01 -4.07
CA MET A 240 0.75 18.08 -3.02
C MET A 240 2.25 17.79 -3.17
N LEU A 241 2.74 17.57 -4.40
CA LEU A 241 4.18 17.36 -4.68
C LEU A 241 5.02 18.56 -4.25
N LYS A 242 4.62 19.79 -4.61
CA LYS A 242 5.33 21.00 -4.20
C LYS A 242 5.33 21.20 -2.69
N THR A 243 4.20 20.92 -2.03
CA THR A 243 4.11 20.94 -0.57
C THR A 243 5.06 19.92 0.05
N ALA A 244 5.05 18.67 -0.44
CA ALA A 244 5.93 17.61 0.03
C ALA A 244 7.42 17.97 -0.20
N GLU A 245 7.78 18.53 -1.35
CA GLU A 245 9.16 18.97 -1.64
C GLU A 245 9.62 20.07 -0.68
N SER A 246 8.73 21.00 -0.32
CA SER A 246 9.05 22.07 0.64
C SER A 246 9.37 21.50 2.03
N LEU A 247 8.66 20.45 2.45
CA LEU A 247 8.80 19.77 3.72
C LEU A 247 10.04 18.85 3.73
N ALA A 248 10.13 17.93 2.76
CA ALA A 248 11.03 16.79 2.78
C ALA A 248 12.31 16.97 1.95
N GLY A 249 12.36 17.96 1.05
CA GLY A 249 13.48 18.19 0.13
C GLY A 249 13.15 17.80 -1.33
N PRO A 250 14.13 17.84 -2.25
CA PRO A 250 13.88 17.66 -3.68
C PRO A 250 13.25 16.30 -4.03
N TYR A 251 12.35 16.29 -5.02
CA TYR A 251 11.84 15.06 -5.62
C TYR A 251 12.83 14.52 -6.67
N VAL A 252 13.34 13.29 -6.48
CA VAL A 252 14.47 12.75 -7.27
C VAL A 252 14.07 11.78 -8.39
N TRP A 253 12.78 11.44 -8.52
CA TRP A 253 12.33 10.34 -9.39
C TRP A 253 11.89 10.78 -10.80
N GLY A 254 12.00 12.08 -11.11
CA GLY A 254 11.63 12.65 -12.41
C GLY A 254 10.13 12.88 -12.53
N GLN A 255 9.38 11.85 -12.91
CA GLN A 255 7.92 11.90 -13.05
C GLN A 255 7.22 11.34 -11.80
N TYR A 256 6.00 11.80 -11.55
CA TYR A 256 5.09 11.19 -10.58
C TYR A 256 3.75 10.91 -11.29
N ASP A 257 3.61 9.72 -11.87
CA ASP A 257 2.35 9.30 -12.48
C ASP A 257 1.48 8.53 -11.47
N VAL A 258 0.17 8.55 -11.68
CA VAL A 258 -0.82 7.82 -10.87
C VAL A 258 -1.55 6.84 -11.77
N LEU A 259 -1.60 5.56 -11.41
CA LEU A 259 -2.37 4.53 -12.08
C LEU A 259 -3.59 4.15 -11.24
N VAL A 260 -4.78 4.39 -11.78
CA VAL A 260 -6.01 3.81 -11.23
C VAL A 260 -6.14 2.37 -11.73
N LEU A 261 -6.01 1.43 -10.81
CA LEU A 261 -6.15 0.01 -11.10
C LEU A 261 -7.63 -0.38 -11.33
N PRO A 262 -7.89 -1.59 -11.87
CA PRO A 262 -9.24 -2.10 -12.02
C PRO A 262 -9.99 -2.21 -10.67
N PRO A 263 -11.34 -2.22 -10.67
CA PRO A 263 -12.14 -2.29 -9.44
C PRO A 263 -11.83 -3.48 -8.53
N SER A 264 -11.27 -4.56 -9.06
CA SER A 264 -10.86 -5.73 -8.28
C SER A 264 -9.59 -5.54 -7.45
N PHE A 265 -8.90 -4.40 -7.52
CA PHE A 265 -7.71 -4.13 -6.71
C PHE A 265 -8.04 -4.11 -5.21
N PRO A 266 -7.37 -4.92 -4.37
CA PRO A 266 -7.81 -5.16 -3.00
C PRO A 266 -7.29 -4.14 -1.97
N TYR A 267 -6.30 -3.31 -2.33
CA TYR A 267 -5.62 -2.37 -1.42
C TYR A 267 -5.98 -0.90 -1.65
N GLY A 268 -5.40 0.02 -0.87
CA GLY A 268 -5.62 1.47 -0.97
C GLY A 268 -4.75 2.12 -2.05
N GLY A 269 -3.44 2.08 -1.86
CA GLY A 269 -2.42 2.53 -2.79
C GLY A 269 -1.13 1.71 -2.67
N MET A 270 -0.17 1.99 -3.53
CA MET A 270 1.20 1.44 -3.48
C MET A 270 2.16 2.46 -4.11
N GLU A 271 3.24 2.76 -3.40
CA GLU A 271 4.18 3.86 -3.62
C GLU A 271 5.23 3.60 -4.71
N ASN A 272 4.91 2.72 -5.67
CA ASN A 272 5.75 2.35 -6.80
C ASN A 272 6.40 3.60 -7.45
N PRO A 273 7.74 3.75 -7.40
CA PRO A 273 8.42 4.94 -7.90
C PRO A 273 8.06 5.27 -9.34
N CYS A 274 7.91 6.55 -9.65
CA CYS A 274 7.45 7.07 -10.94
C CYS A 274 5.98 6.76 -11.32
N LEU A 275 5.32 5.78 -10.69
CA LEU A 275 3.98 5.31 -11.06
C LEU A 275 3.22 4.72 -9.86
N THR A 276 2.64 5.57 -9.02
CA THR A 276 1.84 5.17 -7.86
C THR A 276 0.59 4.40 -8.30
N PHE A 277 0.28 3.27 -7.67
CA PHE A 277 -0.97 2.54 -7.92
C PHE A 277 -2.03 2.97 -6.92
N VAL A 278 -3.28 3.13 -7.34
CA VAL A 278 -4.42 3.44 -6.46
C VAL A 278 -5.68 2.68 -6.84
N THR A 279 -6.52 2.42 -5.85
CA THR A 279 -7.86 1.86 -6.03
C THR A 279 -8.81 2.86 -6.71
N PRO A 280 -9.74 2.44 -7.59
CA PRO A 280 -10.74 3.34 -8.15
C PRO A 280 -11.76 3.82 -7.10
N THR A 281 -11.79 3.21 -5.90
CA THR A 281 -12.69 3.65 -4.82
C THR A 281 -12.34 5.02 -4.22
N VAL A 282 -11.19 5.60 -4.58
CA VAL A 282 -10.84 7.00 -4.23
C VAL A 282 -11.43 8.03 -5.19
N LEU A 283 -12.06 7.61 -6.30
CA LEU A 283 -12.74 8.49 -7.25
C LEU A 283 -14.09 8.94 -6.68
N ALA A 284 -14.06 9.86 -5.72
CA ALA A 284 -15.23 10.35 -5.02
C ALA A 284 -16.03 11.40 -5.83
N GLY A 285 -15.42 12.01 -6.84
CA GLY A 285 -15.98 13.08 -7.66
C GLY A 285 -15.90 14.47 -7.01
N ASP A 286 -15.20 14.59 -5.87
CA ASP A 286 -15.04 15.83 -5.10
C ASP A 286 -13.64 15.99 -4.49
N ARG A 287 -12.70 15.09 -4.82
CA ARG A 287 -11.31 15.04 -4.30
C ARG A 287 -11.19 14.71 -2.82
N SER A 288 -12.28 14.37 -2.15
CA SER A 288 -12.28 14.13 -0.69
C SER A 288 -11.43 12.93 -0.25
N LEU A 289 -11.16 12.00 -1.17
CA LEU A 289 -10.31 10.83 -0.94
C LEU A 289 -8.93 10.96 -1.60
N ALA A 290 -8.64 12.08 -2.26
CA ALA A 290 -7.34 12.35 -2.88
C ALA A 290 -6.19 12.45 -1.85
N GLY A 291 -6.50 12.51 -0.55
CA GLY A 291 -5.51 12.40 0.53
C GLY A 291 -4.67 11.12 0.49
N VAL A 292 -5.17 10.04 -0.13
CA VAL A 292 -4.34 8.84 -0.40
C VAL A 292 -3.13 9.21 -1.27
N ILE A 293 -3.27 10.12 -2.24
CA ILE A 293 -2.16 10.58 -3.07
C ILE A 293 -1.10 11.29 -2.23
N ALA A 294 -1.48 12.05 -1.19
CA ALA A 294 -0.50 12.68 -0.30
C ALA A 294 0.35 11.65 0.47
N HIS A 295 -0.24 10.50 0.82
CA HIS A 295 0.46 9.39 1.46
C HIS A 295 1.51 8.80 0.50
N GLU A 296 1.08 8.43 -0.70
CA GLU A 296 1.96 7.84 -1.72
C GLU A 296 3.04 8.82 -2.22
N ILE A 297 2.74 10.11 -2.28
CA ILE A 297 3.73 11.16 -2.54
C ILE A 297 4.80 11.14 -1.44
N SER A 298 4.39 11.07 -0.17
CA SER A 298 5.30 11.14 0.98
C SER A 298 6.31 9.99 0.98
N HIS A 299 5.88 8.79 0.57
CA HIS A 299 6.75 7.64 0.40
C HIS A 299 7.92 7.85 -0.56
N SER A 300 7.82 8.82 -1.48
CA SER A 300 8.92 9.19 -2.39
C SER A 300 10.19 9.62 -1.63
N TRP A 301 10.06 10.01 -0.35
CA TRP A 301 11.17 10.24 0.57
C TRP A 301 11.25 9.13 1.64
N THR A 302 10.14 8.83 2.32
CA THR A 302 10.09 7.90 3.47
C THR A 302 9.57 6.55 3.05
N GLY A 303 10.46 5.67 2.63
CA GLY A 303 10.16 4.35 2.07
C GLY A 303 11.00 4.12 0.83
N ASN A 304 10.86 4.98 -0.18
CA ASN A 304 11.56 4.81 -1.45
C ASN A 304 13.01 5.29 -1.36
N LEU A 305 13.23 6.52 -0.86
CA LEU A 305 14.56 7.12 -0.76
C LEU A 305 15.30 6.66 0.50
N VAL A 306 14.64 6.73 1.66
CA VAL A 306 15.09 6.13 2.93
C VAL A 306 14.20 4.94 3.25
N THR A 307 14.76 3.73 3.26
CA THR A 307 13.97 2.49 3.38
C THR A 307 14.22 1.81 4.72
N ASN A 308 13.25 1.11 5.29
CA ASN A 308 13.49 0.15 6.37
C ASN A 308 14.52 -0.93 5.94
N LYS A 309 15.46 -1.29 6.79
CA LYS A 309 16.50 -2.30 6.47
C LYS A 309 15.99 -3.72 6.43
N THR A 310 15.01 -4.04 7.26
CA THR A 310 14.26 -5.30 7.31
C THR A 310 12.80 -4.97 7.57
N TRP A 311 11.87 -5.90 7.34
CA TRP A 311 10.43 -5.68 7.61
C TRP A 311 10.10 -5.50 9.09
N GLU A 312 11.01 -5.83 10.01
CA GLU A 312 10.86 -5.54 11.44
C GLU A 312 10.90 -4.03 11.73
N HIS A 313 11.54 -3.25 10.86
CA HIS A 313 11.63 -1.79 10.96
C HIS A 313 10.62 -1.07 10.05
N PHE A 314 9.57 -1.76 9.58
CA PHE A 314 8.62 -1.23 8.61
C PHE A 314 7.93 0.08 9.06
N TRP A 315 7.80 0.30 10.37
CA TRP A 315 7.29 1.57 10.90
C TRP A 315 8.12 2.79 10.49
N LEU A 316 9.41 2.63 10.15
CA LEU A 316 10.23 3.73 9.65
C LEU A 316 9.72 4.27 8.32
N ASN A 317 9.20 3.39 7.45
CA ASN A 317 8.49 3.82 6.26
C ASN A 317 7.16 4.47 6.69
N GLU A 318 6.27 3.67 7.29
CA GLU A 318 4.87 4.05 7.44
C GLU A 318 4.63 5.18 8.44
N GLY A 319 5.29 5.15 9.59
CA GLY A 319 5.14 6.17 10.61
C GLY A 319 5.58 7.55 10.09
N HIS A 320 6.71 7.63 9.39
CA HIS A 320 7.18 8.88 8.81
C HIS A 320 6.34 9.32 7.61
N THR A 321 5.86 8.39 6.78
CA THR A 321 4.96 8.69 5.67
C THR A 321 3.65 9.28 6.18
N VAL A 322 3.00 8.66 7.17
CA VAL A 322 1.77 9.20 7.78
C VAL A 322 2.04 10.56 8.43
N TYR A 323 3.22 10.76 9.02
CA TYR A 323 3.62 12.06 9.56
C TYR A 323 3.70 13.13 8.47
N ILE A 324 4.38 12.87 7.36
CA ILE A 324 4.50 13.82 6.23
C ILE A 324 3.14 14.02 5.54
N GLU A 325 2.34 12.96 5.34
CA GLU A 325 0.98 13.04 4.78
C GLU A 325 0.12 14.03 5.59
N ARG A 326 0.13 13.90 6.92
CA ARG A 326 -0.62 14.76 7.83
C ARG A 326 -0.05 16.18 7.86
N MET A 327 1.26 16.35 7.67
CA MET A 327 1.88 17.68 7.47
C MET A 327 1.50 18.32 6.13
N ILE A 328 1.33 17.55 5.05
CA ILE A 328 0.78 18.07 3.78
C ILE A 328 -0.65 18.57 4.01
N ALA A 329 -1.48 17.79 4.72
CA ALA A 329 -2.84 18.21 5.08
C ALA A 329 -2.85 19.50 5.94
N ARG A 330 -1.89 19.64 6.86
CA ARG A 330 -1.69 20.88 7.64
C ARG A 330 -1.40 22.08 6.75
N CYS A 331 -0.44 21.94 5.83
CA CYS A 331 0.00 23.02 4.96
C CYS A 331 -1.06 23.42 3.92
N MET A 332 -1.82 22.46 3.41
CA MET A 332 -2.84 22.70 2.39
C MET A 332 -4.17 23.16 2.97
N GLN A 333 -4.49 22.77 4.21
CA GLN A 333 -5.80 23.02 4.80
C GLN A 333 -5.68 23.66 6.19
N SER A 334 -5.34 22.90 7.23
CA SER A 334 -5.23 23.43 8.60
C SER A 334 -4.57 22.49 9.59
N GLU A 335 -4.06 23.06 10.69
CA GLU A 335 -3.57 22.31 11.85
C GLU A 335 -4.68 21.46 12.50
N GLN A 336 -5.92 21.97 12.53
CA GLN A 336 -7.06 21.24 13.07
C GLN A 336 -7.34 19.97 12.26
N LEU A 337 -7.20 20.01 10.92
CA LEU A 337 -7.35 18.81 10.10
C LEU A 337 -6.24 17.79 10.35
N ARG A 338 -5.00 18.25 10.54
CA ARG A 338 -3.86 17.38 10.90
C ARG A 338 -4.17 16.60 12.17
N GLN A 339 -4.61 17.30 13.21
CA GLN A 339 -4.93 16.70 14.51
C GLN A 339 -6.19 15.84 14.45
N PHE A 340 -7.21 16.24 13.67
CA PHE A 340 -8.40 15.42 13.40
C PHE A 340 -8.04 14.08 12.73
N LYS A 341 -7.15 14.09 11.74
CA LYS A 341 -6.57 12.86 11.15
C LYS A 341 -5.82 12.03 12.19
N GLY A 342 -5.07 12.67 13.09
CA GLY A 342 -4.40 12.01 14.22
C GLY A 342 -5.36 11.30 15.19
N ILE A 343 -6.51 11.92 15.48
CA ILE A 343 -7.58 11.31 16.29
C ILE A 343 -8.16 10.08 15.58
N GLY A 344 -8.45 10.19 14.28
CA GLY A 344 -8.93 9.05 13.47
C GLY A 344 -7.94 7.90 13.46
N GLY A 345 -6.66 8.18 13.21
CA GLY A 345 -5.58 7.21 13.24
C GLY A 345 -5.41 6.52 14.60
N TRP A 346 -5.55 7.26 15.70
CA TRP A 346 -5.54 6.68 17.04
C TRP A 346 -6.68 5.66 17.24
N LYS A 347 -7.88 5.93 16.71
CA LYS A 347 -9.02 4.99 16.75
C LYS A 347 -8.71 3.74 15.93
N GLU A 348 -8.16 3.90 14.72
CA GLU A 348 -7.74 2.76 13.89
C GLU A 348 -6.68 1.90 14.58
N LEU A 349 -5.74 2.51 15.32
CA LEU A 349 -4.78 1.78 16.14
C LEU A 349 -5.46 0.97 17.26
N GLN A 350 -6.43 1.57 17.95
CA GLN A 350 -7.21 0.88 18.99
C GLN A 350 -7.95 -0.34 18.43
N GLU A 351 -8.54 -0.20 17.25
CA GLU A 351 -9.23 -1.30 16.56
C GLU A 351 -8.27 -2.43 16.18
N SER A 352 -7.12 -2.10 15.58
CA SER A 352 -6.10 -3.09 15.25
C SER A 352 -5.57 -3.81 16.48
N VAL A 353 -5.22 -3.09 17.55
CA VAL A 353 -4.76 -3.69 18.82
C VAL A 353 -5.83 -4.59 19.43
N LYS A 354 -7.11 -4.19 19.36
CA LYS A 354 -8.23 -5.03 19.82
C LYS A 354 -8.38 -6.30 18.97
N GLN A 355 -8.22 -6.21 17.65
CA GLN A 355 -8.34 -7.34 16.74
C GLN A 355 -7.21 -8.36 16.91
N PHE A 356 -5.96 -7.90 17.05
CA PHE A 356 -4.81 -8.77 17.31
C PHE A 356 -4.78 -9.32 18.74
N GLY A 357 -5.31 -8.55 19.69
CA GLY A 357 -5.16 -8.77 21.12
C GLY A 357 -4.01 -7.94 21.69
N ALA A 358 -4.23 -7.30 22.85
CA ALA A 358 -3.30 -6.33 23.43
C ALA A 358 -1.93 -6.91 23.83
N THR A 359 -1.80 -8.23 23.95
CA THR A 359 -0.55 -8.93 24.28
C THR A 359 0.14 -9.54 23.06
N ASN A 360 -0.43 -9.40 21.86
CA ASN A 360 0.13 -9.98 20.65
C ASN A 360 1.37 -9.20 20.21
N VAL A 361 2.49 -9.90 20.03
CA VAL A 361 3.78 -9.31 19.67
C VAL A 361 3.78 -8.59 18.32
N LEU A 362 2.84 -8.89 17.43
CA LEU A 362 2.66 -8.16 16.16
C LEU A 362 2.10 -6.74 16.35
N THR A 363 1.70 -6.39 17.58
CA THR A 363 1.35 -5.01 17.96
C THR A 363 2.54 -4.21 18.50
N ASN A 364 3.74 -4.81 18.55
CA ASN A 364 4.99 -4.08 18.77
C ASN A 364 5.24 -3.15 17.57
N LEU A 365 5.87 -1.99 17.82
CA LEU A 365 6.28 -1.10 16.74
C LEU A 365 7.47 -1.69 15.96
N VAL A 366 8.34 -2.42 16.65
CA VAL A 366 9.42 -3.24 16.09
C VAL A 366 9.15 -4.71 16.48
N PRO A 367 8.35 -5.46 15.69
CA PRO A 367 8.09 -6.87 15.94
C PRO A 367 9.30 -7.73 15.58
N ASN A 368 9.35 -8.96 16.12
CA ASN A 368 10.26 -10.00 15.65
C ASN A 368 9.54 -10.83 14.58
N LEU A 369 10.12 -10.92 13.37
CA LEU A 369 9.52 -11.61 12.22
C LEU A 369 10.17 -12.96 11.89
N HIS A 370 11.00 -13.50 12.79
CA HIS A 370 11.55 -14.84 12.62
C HIS A 370 10.42 -15.89 12.56
N GLU A 371 10.34 -16.59 11.43
CA GLU A 371 9.31 -17.59 11.13
C GLU A 371 7.86 -17.05 11.09
N VAL A 372 7.71 -15.75 10.82
CA VAL A 372 6.41 -15.09 10.60
C VAL A 372 6.31 -14.65 9.13
N ASP A 373 5.18 -14.95 8.47
CA ASP A 373 4.90 -14.39 7.13
C ASP A 373 4.64 -12.88 7.29
N THR A 374 5.32 -12.05 6.51
CA THR A 374 5.20 -10.59 6.57
C THR A 374 3.75 -10.13 6.38
N ASP A 375 2.97 -10.86 5.59
CA ASP A 375 1.56 -10.52 5.35
C ASP A 375 0.68 -10.74 6.59
N GLU A 376 1.10 -11.60 7.54
CA GLU A 376 0.41 -11.79 8.82
C GLU A 376 0.69 -10.64 9.80
N ALA A 377 1.81 -9.93 9.63
CA ALA A 377 2.21 -8.78 10.45
C ALA A 377 1.62 -7.45 9.97
N PHE A 378 1.21 -7.36 8.69
CA PHE A 378 0.63 -6.14 8.14
C PHE A 378 -0.69 -5.76 8.82
N SER A 379 -0.73 -4.51 9.28
CA SER A 379 -1.84 -3.91 10.01
C SER A 379 -1.67 -2.38 10.03
N SER A 380 -2.60 -1.64 10.65
CA SER A 380 -2.41 -0.20 10.88
C SER A 380 -1.43 0.11 12.02
N VAL A 381 -0.89 -0.90 12.73
CA VAL A 381 0.06 -0.68 13.84
C VAL A 381 1.31 0.11 13.41
N PRO A 382 2.11 -0.32 12.43
CA PRO A 382 3.33 0.42 12.04
C PRO A 382 3.05 1.85 11.56
N TYR A 383 1.88 2.07 10.94
CA TYR A 383 1.39 3.37 10.50
C TYR A 383 1.09 4.29 11.70
N GLU A 384 0.13 3.88 12.54
CA GLU A 384 -0.46 4.77 13.53
C GLU A 384 0.32 4.79 14.85
N LYS A 385 0.93 3.66 15.24
CA LYS A 385 1.85 3.61 16.38
C LYS A 385 3.15 4.35 16.06
N GLY A 386 3.63 4.24 14.81
CA GLY A 386 4.76 5.00 14.29
C GLY A 386 4.47 6.50 14.24
N PHE A 387 3.34 6.91 13.67
CA PHE A 387 2.91 8.31 13.70
C PHE A 387 2.77 8.84 15.13
N ALA A 388 2.12 8.09 16.03
CA ALA A 388 1.92 8.53 17.41
C ALA A 388 3.24 8.77 18.15
N LEU A 389 4.27 7.95 17.89
CA LEU A 389 5.62 8.18 18.41
C LEU A 389 6.21 9.49 17.87
N LEU A 390 6.15 9.70 16.55
CA LEU A 390 6.71 10.90 15.93
C LEU A 390 5.99 12.18 16.38
N TYR A 391 4.67 12.13 16.49
CA TYR A 391 3.87 13.24 17.02
C TYR A 391 4.18 13.51 18.51
N HIS A 392 4.33 12.46 19.33
CA HIS A 392 4.75 12.63 20.72
C HIS A 392 6.14 13.27 20.83
N LEU A 393 7.08 12.87 19.97
CA LEU A 393 8.41 13.48 19.92
C LEU A 393 8.35 14.93 19.44
N GLU A 394 7.49 15.25 18.47
CA GLU A 394 7.22 16.62 18.04
C GLU A 394 6.79 17.51 19.22
N GLU A 395 5.81 17.07 20.01
CA GLU A 395 5.33 17.80 21.19
C GLU A 395 6.45 18.05 22.20
N LEU A 396 7.28 17.04 22.46
CA LEU A 396 8.40 17.11 23.41
C LEU A 396 9.57 17.99 22.92
N LEU A 397 9.80 18.03 21.61
CA LEU A 397 11.02 18.60 21.03
C LEU A 397 10.82 20.00 20.46
N GLY A 398 9.64 20.60 20.63
CA GLY A 398 9.40 22.01 20.34
C GLY A 398 8.50 22.30 19.14
N GLY A 399 7.61 21.37 18.80
CA GLY A 399 6.56 21.60 17.81
C GLY A 399 6.93 21.21 16.38
N PRO A 400 5.94 21.30 15.46
CA PRO A 400 6.01 20.72 14.13
C PRO A 400 7.12 21.31 13.26
N GLU A 401 7.42 22.60 13.36
CA GLU A 401 8.51 23.22 12.57
C GLU A 401 9.88 22.67 12.98
N VAL A 402 10.12 22.50 14.28
CA VAL A 402 11.38 21.98 14.81
C VAL A 402 11.55 20.51 14.44
N PHE A 403 10.49 19.72 14.58
CA PHE A 403 10.54 18.29 14.29
C PHE A 403 10.59 18.00 12.79
N MET A 404 9.90 18.79 11.95
CA MET A 404 10.05 18.68 10.50
C MET A 404 11.48 19.00 10.03
N GLY A 405 12.18 19.89 10.73
CA GLY A 405 13.63 20.11 10.52
C GLY A 405 14.46 18.83 10.73
N PHE A 406 14.18 18.07 11.79
CA PHE A 406 14.77 16.75 12.00
C PHE A 406 14.40 15.78 10.89
N VAL A 407 13.12 15.66 10.53
CA VAL A 407 12.65 14.72 9.48
C VAL A 407 13.35 15.01 8.15
N LYS A 408 13.46 16.28 7.75
CA LYS A 408 14.20 16.68 6.55
C LYS A 408 15.69 16.30 6.62
N SER A 409 16.32 16.51 7.77
CA SER A 409 17.73 16.17 7.97
C SER A 409 17.96 14.65 7.99
N TYR A 410 17.03 13.89 8.56
CA TYR A 410 17.01 12.41 8.53
C TYR A 410 16.93 11.89 7.10
N ILE A 411 15.99 12.43 6.31
CA ILE A 411 15.84 12.08 4.89
C ILE A 411 17.14 12.36 4.12
N GLN A 412 17.77 13.51 4.36
CA GLN A 412 19.03 13.88 3.71
C GLN A 412 20.20 12.96 4.11
N LEU A 413 20.31 12.60 5.40
CA LEU A 413 21.42 11.78 5.88
C LEU A 413 21.35 10.35 5.33
N PHE A 414 20.16 9.77 5.28
CA PHE A 414 19.97 8.35 4.92
C PHE A 414 19.48 8.14 3.49
N ALA A 415 19.46 9.18 2.66
CA ALA A 415 19.04 9.10 1.27
C ALA A 415 19.79 7.99 0.51
N TYR A 416 19.05 7.22 -0.29
CA TYR A 416 19.53 6.05 -1.05
C TYR A 416 20.00 4.87 -0.19
N GLY A 417 19.78 4.92 1.13
CA GLY A 417 20.13 3.86 2.07
C GLY A 417 18.92 3.13 2.66
N SER A 418 19.22 2.10 3.45
CA SER A 418 18.24 1.36 4.25
C SER A 418 18.65 1.35 5.72
N VAL A 419 17.69 1.62 6.62
CA VAL A 419 17.92 2.09 7.99
C VAL A 419 17.24 1.19 9.03
N THR A 420 17.89 0.95 10.16
CA THR A 420 17.28 0.30 11.34
C THR A 420 16.72 1.33 12.33
N THR A 421 15.85 0.88 13.22
CA THR A 421 15.31 1.73 14.29
C THR A 421 16.41 2.31 15.20
N GLU A 422 17.48 1.56 15.44
CA GLU A 422 18.64 2.01 16.23
C GLU A 422 19.42 3.10 15.49
N GLU A 423 19.65 2.95 14.19
CA GLU A 423 20.31 3.96 13.36
C GLU A 423 19.48 5.27 13.34
N TRP A 424 18.16 5.17 13.17
CA TRP A 424 17.24 6.30 13.26
C TRP A 424 17.29 6.97 14.65
N LYS A 425 17.20 6.18 15.73
CA LYS A 425 17.20 6.69 17.11
C LYS A 425 18.53 7.35 17.46
N ASN A 426 19.65 6.76 17.08
CA ASN A 426 20.98 7.33 17.30
C ASN A 426 21.10 8.69 16.60
N TYR A 427 20.57 8.81 15.38
CA TYR A 427 20.55 10.08 14.68
C TYR A 427 19.63 11.11 15.33
N LEU A 428 18.44 10.71 15.83
CA LEU A 428 17.56 11.58 16.61
C LEU A 428 18.30 12.20 17.82
N PHE A 429 19.03 11.37 18.58
CA PHE A 429 19.84 11.84 19.71
C PHE A 429 20.99 12.75 19.28
N THR A 430 21.58 12.50 18.11
CA THR A 430 22.65 13.34 17.55
C THR A 430 22.11 14.71 17.12
N TYR A 431 20.98 14.74 16.42
CA TYR A 431 20.33 15.96 15.94
C TYR A 431 19.83 16.82 17.11
N PHE A 432 19.22 16.20 18.11
CA PHE A 432 18.73 16.85 19.32
C PHE A 432 19.68 16.70 20.52
N LYS A 433 21.00 16.82 20.28
CA LYS A 433 22.03 16.69 21.32
C LYS A 433 21.82 17.63 22.53
N ASP A 434 21.21 18.79 22.32
CA ASP A 434 20.91 19.78 23.37
C ASP A 434 19.60 19.48 24.11
N LYS A 435 18.88 18.41 23.72
CA LYS A 435 17.61 17.95 24.33
C LYS A 435 17.66 16.48 24.74
N VAL A 436 18.87 15.92 24.92
CA VAL A 436 19.05 14.51 25.34
C VAL A 436 18.36 14.20 26.67
N ASP A 437 18.28 15.16 27.59
CA ASP A 437 17.57 15.00 28.86
C ASP A 437 16.05 14.79 28.68
N ILE A 438 15.48 15.33 27.62
CA ILE A 438 14.08 15.10 27.24
C ILE A 438 13.95 13.71 26.61
N LEU A 439 14.82 13.38 25.66
CA LEU A 439 14.82 12.08 24.98
C LEU A 439 15.07 10.89 25.91
N ASN A 440 15.89 11.08 26.95
CA ASN A 440 16.17 10.06 27.97
C ASN A 440 14.96 9.73 28.85
N LYS A 441 13.93 10.60 28.88
CA LYS A 441 12.68 10.35 29.63
C LYS A 441 11.63 9.59 28.82
N VAL A 442 11.82 9.46 27.50
CA VAL A 442 10.92 8.68 26.65
C VAL A 442 11.11 7.19 26.98
N ASP A 443 10.02 6.49 27.25
CA ASP A 443 10.04 5.03 27.45
C ASP A 443 10.21 4.31 26.10
N TRP A 444 11.44 4.33 25.58
CA TRP A 444 11.77 3.73 24.29
C TRP A 444 11.44 2.24 24.21
N ASN A 445 11.57 1.51 25.32
CA ASN A 445 11.27 0.09 25.32
C ASN A 445 9.75 -0.13 25.18
N ALA A 446 8.93 0.62 25.91
CA ALA A 446 7.48 0.54 25.78
C ALA A 446 6.98 0.96 24.40
N TRP A 447 7.58 2.00 23.80
CA TRP A 447 7.22 2.43 22.44
C TRP A 447 7.58 1.39 21.39
N MET A 448 8.78 0.79 21.47
CA MET A 448 9.31 -0.06 20.40
C MET A 448 8.92 -1.53 20.54
N HIS A 449 8.99 -2.09 21.76
CA HIS A 449 9.02 -3.53 21.98
C HIS A 449 7.92 -4.07 22.91
N THR A 450 7.03 -3.20 23.39
CA THR A 450 5.87 -3.61 24.20
C THR A 450 4.60 -3.67 23.35
N PRO A 451 3.83 -4.77 23.43
CA PRO A 451 2.60 -4.93 22.67
C PRO A 451 1.48 -4.04 23.24
N GLY A 452 0.44 -3.84 22.45
CA GLY A 452 -0.73 -3.06 22.82
C GLY A 452 -0.62 -1.59 22.43
N MET A 453 -1.43 -0.75 23.07
CA MET A 453 -1.43 0.69 22.85
C MET A 453 -0.12 1.33 23.35
N PRO A 454 0.31 2.47 22.77
CA PRO A 454 1.46 3.22 23.26
C PRO A 454 1.36 3.61 24.74
N PRO A 455 2.49 3.83 25.43
CA PRO A 455 2.51 4.27 26.82
C PRO A 455 1.95 5.69 27.01
N VAL A 456 1.93 6.50 25.96
CA VAL A 456 1.43 7.88 25.98
C VAL A 456 0.46 8.08 24.81
N LYS A 457 -0.71 8.64 25.12
CA LYS A 457 -1.63 9.16 24.11
C LYS A 457 -1.29 10.63 23.83
N PRO A 458 -0.94 11.01 22.58
CA PRO A 458 -0.75 12.41 22.23
C PRO A 458 -2.00 13.26 22.49
N GLN A 459 -1.80 14.55 22.73
CA GLN A 459 -2.90 15.49 22.89
C GLN A 459 -3.29 16.06 21.52
N TYR A 460 -4.58 16.03 21.23
CA TYR A 460 -5.14 16.53 19.97
C TYR A 460 -6.22 17.57 20.27
N ASP A 461 -6.27 18.62 19.48
CA ASP A 461 -7.39 19.52 19.31
C ASP A 461 -8.60 18.72 18.79
N THR A 462 -9.68 18.73 19.57
CA THR A 462 -10.89 17.97 19.27
C THR A 462 -11.93 18.78 18.50
N THR A 463 -11.68 20.05 18.17
CA THR A 463 -12.69 20.98 17.65
C THR A 463 -13.48 20.39 16.47
N MET A 464 -12.79 19.76 15.52
CA MET A 464 -13.44 19.14 14.37
C MET A 464 -14.22 17.86 14.72
N ALA A 465 -13.72 17.08 15.68
CA ALA A 465 -14.35 15.84 16.16
C ALA A 465 -15.56 16.11 17.06
N ASP A 466 -15.56 17.21 17.80
CA ASP A 466 -16.63 17.61 18.70
C ASP A 466 -17.93 17.89 17.92
N ALA A 467 -17.83 18.53 16.75
CA ALA A 467 -18.98 18.73 15.86
C ALA A 467 -19.59 17.39 15.39
N CYS A 468 -18.76 16.43 15.02
CA CYS A 468 -19.20 15.09 14.59
C CYS A 468 -19.89 14.34 15.74
N THR A 469 -19.28 14.39 16.93
CA THR A 469 -19.78 13.75 18.14
C THR A 469 -21.10 14.37 18.59
N ALA A 470 -21.20 15.70 18.57
CA ALA A 470 -22.43 16.41 18.92
C ALA A 470 -23.60 16.03 18.00
N LEU A 471 -23.36 15.95 16.68
CA LEU A 471 -24.41 15.55 15.73
C LEU A 471 -24.81 14.08 15.89
N CYS A 472 -23.84 13.17 16.08
CA CYS A 472 -24.11 11.77 16.39
C CYS A 472 -25.00 11.64 17.63
N GLN A 473 -24.61 12.29 18.73
CA GLN A 473 -25.36 12.24 19.98
C GLN A 473 -26.75 12.89 19.87
N LYS A 474 -26.91 13.93 19.03
CA LYS A 474 -28.22 14.51 18.72
C LYS A 474 -29.14 13.46 18.07
N TRP A 475 -28.62 12.67 17.12
CA TRP A 475 -29.39 11.58 16.48
C TRP A 475 -29.69 10.41 17.42
N VAL A 476 -28.71 9.97 18.21
CA VAL A 476 -28.86 8.84 19.15
C VAL A 476 -29.89 9.13 20.24
N LYS A 477 -29.97 10.38 20.71
CA LYS A 477 -30.89 10.80 21.78
C LYS A 477 -32.26 11.24 21.28
N ALA A 478 -32.43 11.40 19.97
CA ALA A 478 -33.68 11.85 19.38
C ALA A 478 -34.80 10.83 19.64
N LYS A 479 -36.01 11.34 19.85
CA LYS A 479 -37.25 10.57 19.80
C LYS A 479 -37.99 10.91 18.51
N GLU A 480 -39.05 10.17 18.20
CA GLU A 480 -39.88 10.38 17.00
C GLU A 480 -40.31 11.85 16.80
N GLY A 481 -40.68 12.56 17.87
CA GLY A 481 -41.07 13.97 17.80
C GLY A 481 -39.93 14.93 17.44
N ASP A 482 -38.69 14.57 17.78
CA ASP A 482 -37.50 15.41 17.56
C ASP A 482 -36.99 15.32 16.12
N LEU A 483 -37.44 14.31 15.36
CA LEU A 483 -37.00 14.04 13.99
C LEU A 483 -37.25 15.21 13.02
N THR A 484 -38.22 16.06 13.31
CA THR A 484 -38.54 17.25 12.51
C THR A 484 -37.51 18.38 12.65
N SER A 485 -36.64 18.32 13.67
CA SER A 485 -35.60 19.32 13.94
C SER A 485 -34.32 19.14 13.11
N PHE A 486 -34.17 17.99 12.42
CA PHE A 486 -33.01 17.73 11.57
C PHE A 486 -33.23 18.28 10.17
N THR A 487 -32.20 18.90 9.62
CA THR A 487 -32.25 19.54 8.29
C THR A 487 -30.92 19.35 7.58
N GLU A 488 -30.91 19.45 6.24
CA GLU A 488 -29.68 19.36 5.43
C GLU A 488 -28.52 20.25 5.92
N ALA A 489 -28.82 21.35 6.63
CA ALA A 489 -27.81 22.25 7.19
C ALA A 489 -26.89 21.58 8.23
N ASP A 490 -27.37 20.53 8.92
CA ASP A 490 -26.59 19.82 9.94
C ASP A 490 -25.32 19.18 9.35
N VAL A 491 -25.39 18.66 8.12
CA VAL A 491 -24.27 17.98 7.44
C VAL A 491 -23.55 18.88 6.43
N LYS A 492 -24.18 19.95 5.92
CA LYS A 492 -23.53 20.91 5.02
C LYS A 492 -22.36 21.66 5.67
N GLN A 493 -22.31 21.72 6.99
CA GLN A 493 -21.21 22.32 7.75
C GLN A 493 -20.03 21.37 7.95
N LEU A 494 -20.23 20.06 7.73
CA LEU A 494 -19.20 19.05 7.87
C LEU A 494 -18.46 18.88 6.55
N ASN A 495 -17.14 18.98 6.57
CA ASN A 495 -16.34 18.56 5.44
C ASN A 495 -16.35 17.02 5.31
N SER A 496 -15.84 16.49 4.19
CA SER A 496 -15.91 15.05 3.93
C SER A 496 -15.25 14.19 5.02
N PRO A 497 -14.07 14.52 5.58
CA PRO A 497 -13.53 13.81 6.76
C PRO A 497 -14.47 13.81 7.97
N GLN A 498 -15.12 14.93 8.27
CA GLN A 498 -16.09 15.02 9.37
C GLN A 498 -17.36 14.22 9.07
N LEU A 499 -17.85 14.21 7.83
CA LEU A 499 -19.00 13.41 7.44
C LEU A 499 -18.69 11.90 7.55
N ILE A 500 -17.50 11.48 7.13
CA ILE A 500 -17.03 10.09 7.30
C ILE A 500 -17.04 9.73 8.80
N GLU A 501 -16.48 10.59 9.65
CA GLU A 501 -16.40 10.38 11.09
C GLU A 501 -17.79 10.36 11.75
N PHE A 502 -18.67 11.30 11.40
CA PHE A 502 -20.05 11.32 11.89
C PHE A 502 -20.75 9.98 11.63
N VAL A 503 -20.70 9.46 10.40
CA VAL A 503 -21.33 8.17 10.06
C VAL A 503 -20.58 7.00 10.71
N ALA A 504 -19.27 7.11 10.93
CA ALA A 504 -18.51 6.12 11.69
C ALA A 504 -18.95 6.05 13.15
N LEU A 505 -19.19 7.19 13.80
CA LEU A 505 -19.69 7.26 15.16
C LEU A 505 -21.07 6.62 15.29
N LEU A 506 -21.97 6.83 14.32
CA LEU A 506 -23.27 6.14 14.28
C LEU A 506 -23.13 4.62 14.26
N LEU A 507 -22.09 4.07 13.61
CA LEU A 507 -21.82 2.62 13.61
C LEU A 507 -21.27 2.11 14.94
N GLN A 508 -20.76 2.96 15.83
CA GLN A 508 -20.28 2.54 17.14
C GLN A 508 -21.40 2.42 18.16
N GLU A 509 -22.56 2.99 17.86
CA GLU A 509 -23.75 2.95 18.70
C GLU A 509 -24.60 1.68 18.43
N GLU A 510 -25.57 1.45 19.31
CA GLU A 510 -26.62 0.46 19.07
C GLU A 510 -27.40 0.81 17.79
N PRO A 511 -27.93 -0.19 17.05
CA PRO A 511 -28.68 0.08 15.83
C PRO A 511 -29.80 1.09 16.05
N LEU A 512 -29.74 2.21 15.31
CA LEU A 512 -30.76 3.26 15.38
C LEU A 512 -32.14 2.72 14.93
N PRO A 513 -33.24 3.29 15.44
CA PRO A 513 -34.57 2.96 14.93
C PRO A 513 -34.69 3.21 13.43
N LEU A 514 -35.44 2.35 12.73
CA LEU A 514 -35.65 2.47 11.28
C LEU A 514 -36.20 3.85 10.86
N SER A 515 -37.06 4.45 11.66
CA SER A 515 -37.59 5.81 11.46
C SER A 515 -36.48 6.86 11.40
N HIS A 516 -35.46 6.74 12.24
CA HIS A 516 -34.35 7.69 12.32
C HIS A 516 -33.47 7.59 11.08
N VAL A 517 -33.12 6.36 10.67
CA VAL A 517 -32.35 6.13 9.45
C VAL A 517 -33.10 6.60 8.21
N LYS A 518 -34.41 6.32 8.11
CA LYS A 518 -35.25 6.85 7.02
C LYS A 518 -35.28 8.38 7.01
N LYS A 519 -35.42 9.01 8.18
CA LYS A 519 -35.36 10.47 8.28
C LYS A 519 -34.00 11.01 7.87
N MET A 520 -32.92 10.37 8.28
CA MET A 520 -31.56 10.75 7.90
C MET A 520 -31.36 10.69 6.38
N GLN A 521 -31.86 9.65 5.71
CA GLN A 521 -31.89 9.63 4.24
C GLN A 521 -32.69 10.81 3.67
N GLU A 522 -33.88 11.07 4.20
CA GLU A 522 -34.77 12.15 3.73
C GLU A 522 -34.06 13.51 3.79
N VAL A 523 -33.38 13.82 4.91
CA VAL A 523 -32.79 15.14 5.14
C VAL A 523 -31.37 15.29 4.61
N TYR A 524 -30.56 14.23 4.59
CA TYR A 524 -29.13 14.29 4.23
C TYR A 524 -28.81 13.65 2.88
N GLN A 525 -29.74 12.88 2.30
CA GLN A 525 -29.59 12.23 0.99
C GLN A 525 -28.32 11.38 0.86
N LEU A 526 -27.92 10.67 1.92
CA LEU A 526 -26.67 9.91 1.98
C LEU A 526 -26.56 8.79 0.93
N ASN A 527 -27.67 8.24 0.43
CA ASN A 527 -27.67 7.29 -0.71
C ASN A 527 -27.07 7.89 -2.01
N SER A 528 -27.08 9.22 -2.16
CA SER A 528 -26.57 9.92 -3.34
C SER A 528 -25.07 10.25 -3.25
N VAL A 529 -24.44 10.01 -2.09
CA VAL A 529 -23.02 10.33 -1.87
C VAL A 529 -22.14 9.31 -2.61
N LYS A 530 -21.25 9.81 -3.48
CA LYS A 530 -20.30 9.00 -4.25
C LYS A 530 -19.09 8.55 -3.44
N ASN A 531 -18.66 9.34 -2.45
CA ASN A 531 -17.53 9.00 -1.58
C ASN A 531 -17.70 7.60 -0.97
N ALA A 532 -16.80 6.69 -1.32
CA ALA A 532 -16.90 5.28 -0.93
C ALA A 532 -16.82 5.08 0.59
N GLU A 533 -16.05 5.90 1.32
CA GLU A 533 -15.93 5.79 2.77
C GLU A 533 -17.24 6.19 3.49
N VAL A 534 -17.93 7.23 3.01
CA VAL A 534 -19.25 7.63 3.53
C VAL A 534 -20.29 6.58 3.16
N ARG A 535 -20.39 6.23 1.87
CA ARG A 535 -21.37 5.27 1.36
C ARG A 535 -21.25 3.91 2.04
N PHE A 536 -20.03 3.40 2.22
CA PHE A 536 -19.77 2.16 2.94
C PHE A 536 -20.36 2.17 4.35
N ARG A 537 -20.04 3.21 5.13
CA ARG A 537 -20.50 3.30 6.53
C ARG A 537 -22.01 3.47 6.59
N TRP A 538 -22.54 4.33 5.73
CA TRP A 538 -23.97 4.61 5.65
C TRP A 538 -24.78 3.37 5.34
N LEU A 539 -24.38 2.58 4.34
CA LEU A 539 -25.06 1.33 3.99
C LEU A 539 -25.03 0.32 5.13
N ARG A 540 -23.93 0.25 5.91
CA ARG A 540 -23.88 -0.57 7.13
C ARG A 540 -24.83 -0.07 8.21
N VAL A 541 -24.94 1.25 8.43
CA VAL A 541 -25.93 1.84 9.36
C VAL A 541 -27.34 1.41 8.95
N CYS A 542 -27.65 1.49 7.65
CA CYS A 542 -28.95 1.13 7.12
C CYS A 542 -29.28 -0.35 7.30
N VAL A 543 -28.34 -1.25 6.96
CA VAL A 543 -28.54 -2.70 7.08
C VAL A 543 -28.68 -3.11 8.55
N ARG A 544 -27.87 -2.54 9.46
CA ARG A 544 -27.99 -2.80 10.91
C ARG A 544 -29.30 -2.30 11.50
N ALA A 545 -29.87 -1.22 10.97
CA ALA A 545 -31.21 -0.74 11.31
C ALA A 545 -32.35 -1.52 10.62
N HIS A 546 -32.03 -2.62 9.93
CA HIS A 546 -32.97 -3.46 9.20
C HIS A 546 -33.76 -2.73 8.11
N TRP A 547 -33.16 -1.73 7.46
CA TRP A 547 -33.78 -1.05 6.34
C TRP A 547 -33.62 -1.84 5.04
N GLU A 548 -34.70 -2.51 4.63
CA GLU A 548 -34.70 -3.43 3.50
C GLU A 548 -34.29 -2.80 2.16
N GLU A 549 -34.69 -1.55 1.90
CA GLU A 549 -34.38 -0.85 0.64
C GLU A 549 -32.87 -0.59 0.48
N ALA A 550 -32.08 -0.65 1.55
CA ALA A 550 -30.64 -0.48 1.50
C ALA A 550 -29.88 -1.77 1.14
N VAL A 551 -30.50 -2.95 1.26
CA VAL A 551 -29.88 -4.24 0.93
C VAL A 551 -29.38 -4.30 -0.53
N PRO A 552 -30.18 -3.99 -1.56
CA PRO A 552 -29.69 -3.99 -2.94
C PRO A 552 -28.56 -2.97 -3.17
N LEU A 553 -28.55 -1.85 -2.45
CA LEU A 553 -27.48 -0.85 -2.53
C LEU A 553 -26.16 -1.36 -1.90
N ALA A 554 -26.26 -2.04 -0.76
CA ALA A 554 -25.14 -2.68 -0.06
C ALA A 554 -24.53 -3.81 -0.90
N LEU A 555 -25.36 -4.70 -1.46
CA LEU A 555 -24.89 -5.77 -2.35
C LEU A 555 -24.27 -5.22 -3.63
N LYS A 556 -24.88 -4.20 -4.26
CA LYS A 556 -24.30 -3.53 -5.43
C LYS A 556 -22.91 -2.97 -5.12
N MET A 557 -22.75 -2.25 -4.00
CA MET A 557 -21.44 -1.72 -3.60
C MET A 557 -20.43 -2.83 -3.31
N ALA A 558 -20.86 -3.95 -2.72
CA ALA A 558 -19.99 -5.08 -2.43
C ALA A 558 -19.48 -5.80 -3.70
N THR A 559 -20.20 -5.69 -4.82
CA THR A 559 -19.87 -6.37 -6.08
C THR A 559 -19.34 -5.46 -7.19
N GLU A 560 -19.60 -4.15 -7.16
CA GLU A 560 -19.12 -3.20 -8.18
C GLU A 560 -17.63 -2.83 -7.99
N GLN A 561 -17.05 -3.18 -6.84
CA GLN A 561 -15.64 -3.05 -6.49
C GLN A 561 -15.17 -4.23 -5.63
N GLY A 562 -13.86 -4.43 -5.49
CA GLY A 562 -13.24 -5.57 -4.81
C GLY A 562 -12.37 -5.24 -3.61
N ARG A 563 -12.35 -3.98 -3.14
CA ARG A 563 -11.57 -3.56 -1.97
C ARG A 563 -12.12 -4.26 -0.73
N MET A 564 -11.29 -5.10 -0.10
CA MET A 564 -11.73 -5.96 1.01
C MET A 564 -12.27 -5.18 2.20
N LYS A 565 -11.79 -3.95 2.42
CA LYS A 565 -12.30 -3.00 3.42
C LYS A 565 -13.81 -2.79 3.32
N PHE A 566 -14.36 -2.79 2.10
CA PHE A 566 -15.79 -2.54 1.86
C PHE A 566 -16.55 -3.84 1.58
N THR A 567 -16.03 -4.68 0.69
CA THR A 567 -16.73 -5.88 0.20
C THR A 567 -17.02 -6.87 1.32
N ARG A 568 -16.03 -7.20 2.18
CA ARG A 568 -16.22 -8.21 3.22
C ARG A 568 -17.25 -7.79 4.28
N PRO A 569 -17.15 -6.59 4.89
CA PRO A 569 -18.13 -6.21 5.90
C PRO A 569 -19.54 -6.04 5.32
N LEU A 570 -19.69 -5.53 4.09
CA LEU A 570 -21.03 -5.40 3.47
C LEU A 570 -21.69 -6.75 3.25
N PHE A 571 -20.99 -7.74 2.68
CA PHE A 571 -21.52 -9.10 2.56
C PHE A 571 -21.89 -9.69 3.92
N LYS A 572 -21.04 -9.51 4.93
CA LYS A 572 -21.29 -10.01 6.29
C LYS A 572 -22.51 -9.37 6.96
N GLU A 573 -22.68 -8.06 6.82
CA GLU A 573 -23.83 -7.34 7.39
C GLU A 573 -25.15 -7.78 6.73
N VAL A 574 -25.18 -7.87 5.39
CA VAL A 574 -26.37 -8.36 4.68
C VAL A 574 -26.66 -9.82 5.03
N TYR A 575 -25.63 -10.66 5.14
CA TYR A 575 -25.77 -12.05 5.54
C TYR A 575 -26.34 -12.22 6.95
N ASN A 576 -25.93 -11.37 7.89
CA ASN A 576 -26.43 -11.36 9.26
C ASN A 576 -27.84 -10.77 9.38
N PHE A 577 -28.33 -10.07 8.36
CA PHE A 577 -29.74 -9.69 8.28
C PHE A 577 -30.54 -10.90 7.79
N SER A 578 -31.06 -11.70 8.72
CA SER A 578 -31.62 -13.06 8.50
C SER A 578 -32.58 -13.20 7.30
N LYS A 579 -33.32 -12.15 6.92
CA LYS A 579 -34.22 -12.16 5.75
C LYS A 579 -33.47 -12.24 4.41
N TYR A 580 -32.21 -11.80 4.37
CA TYR A 580 -31.40 -11.59 3.16
C TYR A 580 -30.12 -12.44 3.13
N SER A 581 -29.98 -13.43 4.02
CA SER A 581 -28.81 -14.33 4.04
C SER A 581 -28.63 -15.08 2.72
N ASP A 582 -29.72 -15.61 2.16
CA ASP A 582 -29.69 -16.37 0.91
C ASP A 582 -29.37 -15.48 -0.29
N GLU A 583 -29.88 -14.24 -0.28
CA GLU A 583 -29.60 -13.26 -1.33
C GLU A 583 -28.13 -12.83 -1.32
N ALA A 584 -27.52 -12.67 -0.14
CA ALA A 584 -26.09 -12.41 -0.02
C ALA A 584 -25.24 -13.55 -0.59
N VAL A 585 -25.58 -14.81 -0.24
CA VAL A 585 -24.90 -16.01 -0.74
C VAL A 585 -25.07 -16.15 -2.25
N LYS A 586 -26.28 -15.95 -2.77
CA LYS A 586 -26.58 -16.00 -4.21
C LYS A 586 -25.79 -14.95 -4.97
N THR A 587 -25.86 -13.68 -4.53
CA THR A 587 -25.13 -12.56 -5.15
C THR A 587 -23.63 -12.81 -5.17
N PHE A 588 -23.07 -13.31 -4.06
CA PHE A 588 -21.65 -13.68 -4.00
C PHE A 588 -21.31 -14.77 -5.03
N LYS A 589 -22.09 -15.85 -5.13
CA LYS A 589 -21.85 -16.93 -6.10
C LYS A 589 -21.87 -16.43 -7.55
N GLU A 590 -22.81 -15.53 -7.88
CA GLU A 590 -22.91 -14.92 -9.22
C GLU A 590 -21.70 -14.05 -9.55
N HIS A 591 -21.13 -13.34 -8.57
CA HIS A 591 -20.03 -12.39 -8.76
C HIS A 591 -18.66 -12.94 -8.35
N ARG A 592 -18.56 -14.18 -7.85
CA ARG A 592 -17.31 -14.78 -7.34
C ARG A 592 -16.17 -14.69 -8.35
N GLY A 593 -16.46 -14.88 -9.64
CA GLY A 593 -15.47 -14.80 -10.72
C GLY A 593 -15.03 -13.38 -11.10
N ALA A 594 -15.74 -12.35 -10.65
CA ALA A 594 -15.37 -10.94 -10.87
C ALA A 594 -14.48 -10.40 -9.74
N LEU A 595 -14.48 -11.05 -8.57
CA LEU A 595 -13.68 -10.65 -7.42
C LEU A 595 -12.22 -11.13 -7.55
N HIS A 596 -11.34 -10.49 -6.79
CA HIS A 596 -9.99 -10.99 -6.56
C HIS A 596 -10.05 -12.37 -5.86
N PRO A 597 -9.19 -13.37 -6.21
CA PRO A 597 -9.20 -14.69 -5.59
C PRO A 597 -9.15 -14.70 -4.05
N VAL A 598 -8.23 -13.93 -3.44
CA VAL A 598 -8.16 -13.72 -1.98
C VAL A 598 -9.46 -13.13 -1.42
N THR A 599 -10.00 -12.07 -2.02
CA THR A 599 -11.28 -11.49 -1.61
C THR A 599 -12.41 -12.51 -1.69
N ALA A 600 -12.49 -13.27 -2.79
CA ALA A 600 -13.49 -14.31 -2.97
C ALA A 600 -13.39 -15.40 -1.89
N MET A 601 -12.18 -15.85 -1.58
CA MET A 601 -11.94 -16.85 -0.53
C MET A 601 -12.37 -16.32 0.85
N LEU A 602 -12.00 -15.09 1.21
CA LEU A 602 -12.34 -14.51 2.51
C LEU A 602 -13.85 -14.23 2.64
N VAL A 603 -14.50 -13.75 1.57
CA VAL A 603 -15.96 -13.57 1.57
C VAL A 603 -16.68 -14.91 1.67
N ALA A 604 -16.24 -15.95 0.94
CA ALA A 604 -16.82 -17.30 1.07
C ALA A 604 -16.75 -17.80 2.52
N LYS A 605 -15.61 -17.60 3.18
CA LYS A 605 -15.43 -17.93 4.60
C LYS A 605 -16.35 -17.11 5.51
N ASP A 606 -16.45 -15.80 5.29
CA ASP A 606 -17.34 -14.92 6.07
C ASP A 606 -18.82 -15.31 5.91
N LEU A 607 -19.21 -15.81 4.73
CA LEU A 607 -20.55 -16.29 4.39
C LEU A 607 -20.80 -17.78 4.69
N LYS A 608 -19.82 -18.48 5.28
CA LYS A 608 -19.90 -19.92 5.60
C LYS A 608 -20.26 -20.79 4.39
N ILE A 609 -19.71 -20.45 3.22
CA ILE A 609 -19.85 -21.24 2.00
C ILE A 609 -18.64 -22.18 1.92
N ASP A 610 -18.90 -23.49 1.94
CA ASP A 610 -17.86 -24.50 1.75
C ASP A 610 -17.24 -24.38 0.34
N GLY A 611 -15.92 -24.55 0.27
CA GLY A 611 -15.01 -24.11 -0.82
C GLY A 611 -15.46 -24.34 -2.25
#